data_AF-A0A1H7X1V4-F1
#
_entry.id   AF-A0A1H7X1V4-F1
#
_cell.length_a   1.000
_cell.length_b   1.000
_cell.length_c   1.000
_cell.angle_alpha   90.00
_cell.angle_beta   90.00
_cell.angle_gamma   90.00
#
_symmetry.space_group_name_H-M   'P 1'
#
loop_
_entity.id
_entity.type
_entity.pdbx_description
1 polymer ?
#
loop_
_entity_poly.entity_id
_entity_poly.type
_entity_poly.pdbx_seq_one_letter_code
_entity_poly.pdbx_strand_id
1 'polypeptide(L)'
;MTKDILRYDLMVQDALKGVVRKILAEAGRDGLPGEHHFYITFRTTAPGVRLSQRLREKHPDEMTIVLQHQFWDLNVSDHAFEVGLSFSGVPERLLIPYDAITTFFDPSVQFGLKFETQDAAGEAQASEPAAPAKAPRGAASEPSVAPAAPLALPPKPAQKALPASAKKEAAEADVVARPETEEDGGAQVVSLDAFRKKT
;
A
#
# COMPACT_ATOMS: atom_id res chain seq x y z
N MET A 1 43.62 -6.36 -9.70
CA MET A 1 42.38 -5.59 -9.94
C MET A 1 41.42 -6.49 -10.71
N THR A 2 40.74 -7.41 -10.03
CA THR A 2 39.71 -8.26 -10.61
C THR A 2 38.49 -7.40 -10.86
N LYS A 3 38.33 -6.96 -12.10
CA LYS A 3 37.09 -6.36 -12.61
C LYS A 3 36.02 -7.43 -12.42
N ASP A 4 35.05 -7.24 -11.53
CA ASP A 4 33.92 -8.17 -11.40
C ASP A 4 33.24 -8.30 -12.76
N ILE A 5 33.53 -9.41 -13.44
CA ILE A 5 33.11 -9.65 -14.85
C ILE A 5 31.60 -9.90 -14.92
N LEU A 6 30.97 -10.19 -13.79
CA LEU A 6 29.54 -10.39 -13.64
C LEU A 6 29.03 -9.38 -12.60
N ARG A 7 28.35 -8.33 -13.09
CA ARG A 7 27.71 -7.29 -12.28
C ARG A 7 26.44 -7.85 -11.61
N TYR A 8 26.64 -8.80 -10.69
CA TYR A 8 25.55 -9.43 -9.94
C TYR A 8 24.72 -8.42 -9.16
N ASP A 9 25.35 -7.33 -8.69
CA ASP A 9 24.71 -6.16 -8.09
C ASP A 9 23.59 -5.61 -8.98
N LEU A 10 23.89 -5.35 -10.24
CA LEU A 10 22.92 -4.82 -11.20
C LEU A 10 21.82 -5.83 -11.52
N MET A 11 22.18 -7.11 -11.67
CA MET A 11 21.21 -8.17 -11.96
C MET A 11 20.20 -8.35 -10.82
N VAL A 12 20.65 -8.30 -9.56
CA VAL A 12 19.77 -8.38 -8.39
C VAL A 12 18.87 -7.15 -8.30
N GLN A 13 19.42 -5.94 -8.53
CA GLN A 13 18.62 -4.71 -8.53
C GLN A 13 17.52 -4.74 -9.59
N ASP A 14 17.83 -5.18 -10.81
CA ASP A 14 16.83 -5.30 -11.88
C ASP A 14 15.76 -6.35 -11.56
N ALA A 15 16.15 -7.48 -10.96
CA ALA A 15 15.20 -8.48 -10.49
C ALA A 15 14.25 -7.91 -9.41
N LEU A 16 14.78 -7.14 -8.46
CA LEU A 16 13.99 -6.47 -7.41
C LEU A 16 13.05 -5.40 -7.97
N LYS A 17 13.48 -4.62 -8.98
CA LYS A 17 12.59 -3.70 -9.70
C LYS A 17 11.44 -4.46 -10.39
N GLY A 18 11.72 -5.65 -10.90
CA GLY A 18 10.71 -6.56 -11.43
C GLY A 18 9.65 -6.97 -10.40
N VAL A 19 10.03 -7.11 -9.13
CA VAL A 19 9.08 -7.36 -8.03
C VAL A 19 8.15 -6.16 -7.83
N VAL A 20 8.70 -4.94 -7.75
CA VAL A 20 7.91 -3.70 -7.62
C VAL A 20 6.91 -3.56 -8.76
N ARG A 21 7.32 -3.86 -10.00
CA ARG A 21 6.42 -3.84 -11.16
C ARG A 21 5.24 -4.80 -10.99
N LYS A 22 5.50 -6.04 -10.56
CA LYS A 22 4.44 -7.03 -10.37
C LYS A 22 3.43 -6.57 -9.32
N ILE A 23 3.93 -6.08 -8.18
CA ILE A 23 3.10 -5.55 -7.10
C ILE A 23 2.21 -4.40 -7.59
N LEU A 24 2.78 -3.43 -8.31
CA LEU A 24 2.01 -2.32 -8.86
C LEU A 24 1.00 -2.79 -9.92
N ALA A 25 1.34 -3.79 -10.74
CA ALA A 25 0.44 -4.34 -11.74
C ALA A 25 -0.76 -5.06 -11.11
N GLU A 26 -0.55 -5.77 -10.00
CA GLU A 26 -1.63 -6.38 -9.21
C GLU A 26 -2.49 -5.28 -8.57
N ALA A 27 -1.86 -4.27 -7.95
CA ALA A 27 -2.56 -3.13 -7.35
C ALA A 27 -3.40 -2.33 -8.36
N GLY A 28 -2.96 -2.22 -9.62
CA GLY A 28 -3.70 -1.53 -10.67
C GLY A 28 -4.89 -2.34 -11.22
N ARG A 29 -4.85 -3.68 -11.13
CA ARG A 29 -5.94 -4.56 -11.60
C ARG A 29 -7.00 -4.80 -10.54
N ASP A 30 -6.57 -5.20 -9.34
CA ASP A 30 -7.44 -5.69 -8.28
C ASP A 30 -7.61 -4.67 -7.15
N GLY A 31 -6.86 -3.56 -7.19
CA GLY A 31 -6.72 -2.63 -6.07
C GLY A 31 -5.69 -3.11 -5.04
N LEU A 32 -5.47 -2.31 -4.00
CA LEU A 32 -4.59 -2.70 -2.90
C LEU A 32 -5.37 -3.64 -1.95
N PRO A 33 -4.90 -4.87 -1.70
CA PRO A 33 -5.56 -5.77 -0.77
C PRO A 33 -5.43 -5.27 0.68
N GLY A 34 -6.47 -5.43 1.48
CA GLY A 34 -6.43 -5.13 2.92
C GLY A 34 -5.90 -3.73 3.25
N GLU A 35 -4.89 -3.68 4.11
CA GLU A 35 -4.26 -2.44 4.59
C GLU A 35 -2.94 -2.13 3.85
N HIS A 36 -2.64 -2.82 2.74
CA HIS A 36 -1.40 -2.60 2.01
C HIS A 36 -1.36 -1.19 1.41
N HIS A 37 -0.24 -0.50 1.62
CA HIS A 37 0.01 0.81 1.03
C HIS A 37 1.51 1.02 0.82
N PHE A 38 1.86 1.73 -0.24
CA PHE A 38 3.24 1.81 -0.70
C PHE A 38 3.79 3.22 -0.57
N TYR A 39 4.92 3.35 0.11
CA TYR A 39 5.78 4.51 0.07
C TYR A 39 6.80 4.32 -1.05
N ILE A 40 6.68 5.11 -2.11
CA ILE A 40 7.58 5.06 -3.26
C ILE A 40 8.35 6.37 -3.31
N THR A 41 9.64 6.30 -3.08
CA THR A 41 10.56 7.44 -3.23
C THR A 41 11.31 7.31 -4.54
N PHE A 42 11.34 8.40 -5.30
CA PHE A 42 12.02 8.46 -6.59
C PHE A 42 12.70 9.82 -6.78
N ARG A 43 13.69 9.84 -7.67
CA ARG A 43 14.40 11.06 -8.05
C ARG A 43 13.60 11.84 -9.07
N THR A 44 13.29 13.10 -8.76
CA THR A 44 12.48 13.97 -9.64
C THR A 44 13.27 14.48 -10.85
N THR A 45 14.60 14.39 -10.78
CA THR A 45 15.56 14.77 -11.85
C THR A 45 15.89 13.63 -12.82
N ALA A 46 15.47 12.40 -12.52
CA ALA A 46 15.80 11.24 -13.35
C ALA A 46 15.16 11.33 -14.75
N PRO A 47 15.84 10.81 -15.80
CA PRO A 47 15.33 10.87 -17.16
C PRO A 47 14.02 10.10 -17.30
N GLY A 48 13.07 10.70 -18.00
CA GLY A 48 11.74 10.12 -18.24
C GLY A 48 10.69 10.45 -17.18
N VAL A 49 11.08 10.94 -16.00
CA VAL A 49 10.12 11.37 -14.97
C VAL A 49 9.30 12.57 -15.45
N ARG A 50 7.96 12.48 -15.37
CA ARG A 50 7.04 13.58 -15.69
C ARG A 50 6.24 14.00 -14.46
N LEU A 51 6.38 15.28 -14.12
CA LEU A 51 5.79 15.95 -12.95
C LEU A 51 5.36 17.35 -13.38
N SER A 52 4.40 17.96 -12.67
CA SER A 52 4.14 19.39 -12.85
C SER A 52 5.31 20.24 -12.35
N GLN A 53 5.48 21.44 -12.92
CA GLN A 53 6.57 22.34 -12.52
C GLN A 53 6.48 22.71 -11.03
N ARG A 54 5.26 22.89 -10.52
CA ARG A 54 5.00 23.16 -9.10
C ARG A 54 5.54 22.06 -8.19
N LEU A 55 5.38 20.79 -8.56
CA LEU A 55 5.90 19.67 -7.76
C LEU A 55 7.42 19.60 -7.84
N ARG A 56 7.99 19.84 -9.03
CA ARG A 56 9.44 19.81 -9.21
C ARG A 56 10.16 20.95 -8.50
N GLU A 57 9.58 22.14 -8.44
CA GLU A 57 10.12 23.26 -7.66
C GLU A 57 10.08 23.00 -6.15
N LYS A 58 9.03 22.31 -5.66
CA LYS A 58 8.90 21.94 -4.25
C LYS A 58 9.79 20.77 -3.84
N HIS A 59 10.01 19.83 -4.76
CA HIS A 59 10.78 18.61 -4.55
C HIS A 59 11.85 18.50 -5.65
N PRO A 60 12.96 19.27 -5.54
CA PRO A 60 13.94 19.39 -6.61
C PRO A 60 14.79 18.13 -6.81
N ASP A 61 15.02 17.33 -5.77
CA ASP A 61 15.92 16.17 -5.83
C ASP A 61 15.17 14.84 -5.77
N GLU A 62 14.40 14.64 -4.71
CA GLU A 62 13.63 13.42 -4.46
C GLU A 62 12.21 13.74 -4.00
N MET A 63 11.29 12.83 -4.31
CA MET A 63 9.90 12.92 -3.92
C MET A 63 9.39 11.55 -3.49
N THR A 64 8.67 11.51 -2.37
CA THR A 64 7.98 10.32 -1.89
C THR A 64 6.48 10.46 -2.13
N ILE A 65 5.89 9.47 -2.81
CA ILE A 65 4.45 9.35 -2.98
C ILE A 65 3.92 8.16 -2.17
N VAL A 66 2.65 8.24 -1.77
CA VAL A 66 1.96 7.17 -1.05
C VAL A 66 0.82 6.65 -1.92
N LEU A 67 0.86 5.37 -2.26
CA LEU A 67 -0.24 4.67 -2.92
C LEU A 67 -1.05 3.94 -1.86
N GLN A 68 -2.21 4.50 -1.51
CA GLN A 68 -3.14 3.95 -0.53
C GLN A 68 -4.57 4.00 -1.12
N HIS A 69 -5.49 4.76 -0.54
CA HIS A 69 -6.90 4.77 -0.99
C HIS A 69 -7.19 5.81 -2.07
N GLN A 70 -6.34 6.83 -2.22
CA GLN A 70 -6.59 7.99 -3.06
C GLN A 70 -5.60 8.09 -4.22
N PHE A 71 -5.65 7.10 -5.11
CA PHE A 71 -5.00 7.14 -6.41
C PHE A 71 -5.98 6.66 -7.48
N TRP A 72 -5.72 7.03 -8.72
CA TRP A 72 -6.51 6.60 -9.87
C TRP A 72 -5.60 6.48 -11.10
N ASP A 73 -6.13 5.91 -12.18
CA ASP A 73 -5.42 5.73 -13.46
C ASP A 73 -4.01 5.13 -13.29
N LEU A 74 -3.86 4.13 -12.40
CA LEU A 74 -2.61 3.40 -12.22
C LEU A 74 -2.35 2.54 -13.46
N ASN A 75 -1.52 3.03 -14.37
CA ASN A 75 -1.14 2.32 -15.58
C ASN A 75 0.31 1.84 -15.44
N VAL A 76 0.51 0.54 -15.57
CA VAL A 76 1.79 -0.12 -15.31
C VAL A 76 2.34 -0.63 -16.64
N SER A 77 3.46 -0.09 -17.08
CA SER A 77 4.15 -0.48 -18.32
C SER A 77 5.45 -1.24 -18.02
N ASP A 78 6.18 -1.59 -19.08
CA ASP A 78 7.45 -2.29 -18.94
C ASP A 78 8.65 -1.43 -18.55
N HIS A 79 8.50 -0.11 -18.46
CA HIS A 79 9.61 0.78 -18.14
C HIS A 79 9.24 1.84 -17.10
N ALA A 80 7.96 2.16 -16.99
CA ALA A 80 7.44 3.14 -16.07
C ALA A 80 6.04 2.75 -15.57
N PHE A 81 5.59 3.42 -14.52
CA PHE A 81 4.18 3.47 -14.18
C PHE A 81 3.69 4.91 -14.20
N GLU A 82 2.41 5.06 -14.50
CA GLU A 82 1.69 6.31 -14.44
C GLU A 82 0.64 6.22 -13.35
N VAL A 83 0.44 7.30 -12.60
CA VAL A 83 -0.56 7.34 -11.54
C VAL A 83 -1.12 8.74 -11.37
N GLY A 84 -2.42 8.83 -11.14
CA GLY A 84 -3.11 10.04 -10.70
C GLY A 84 -3.14 10.13 -9.18
N LEU A 85 -2.67 11.26 -8.64
CA LEU A 85 -2.67 11.58 -7.22
C LEU A 85 -3.14 13.00 -6.98
N SER A 86 -3.62 13.31 -5.78
CA SER A 86 -4.03 14.66 -5.40
C SER A 86 -3.00 15.31 -4.48
N PHE A 87 -2.49 16.48 -4.86
CA PHE A 87 -1.57 17.28 -4.06
C PHE A 87 -2.21 18.59 -3.65
N SER A 88 -2.47 18.75 -2.34
CA SER A 88 -3.18 19.91 -1.80
C SER A 88 -4.54 20.16 -2.49
N GLY A 89 -5.28 19.09 -2.81
CA GLY A 89 -6.58 19.17 -3.49
C GLY A 89 -6.51 19.35 -5.01
N VAL A 90 -5.31 19.41 -5.59
CA VAL A 90 -5.13 19.50 -7.05
C VAL A 90 -4.77 18.12 -7.61
N PRO A 91 -5.59 17.55 -8.51
CA PRO A 91 -5.25 16.29 -9.17
C PRO A 91 -4.04 16.49 -10.11
N GLU A 92 -3.08 15.59 -10.03
CA GLU A 92 -1.85 15.57 -10.79
C GLU A 92 -1.60 14.16 -11.32
N ARG A 93 -1.07 14.05 -12.53
CA ARG A 93 -0.67 12.77 -13.12
C ARG A 93 0.84 12.71 -13.19
N LEU A 94 1.40 11.65 -12.61
CA LEU A 94 2.83 11.40 -12.57
C LEU A 94 3.16 10.26 -13.52
N LEU A 95 4.32 10.35 -14.18
CA LEU A 95 4.95 9.23 -14.89
C LEU A 95 6.32 9.00 -14.26
N ILE A 96 6.53 7.81 -13.71
CA ILE A 96 7.72 7.46 -12.94
C ILE A 96 8.35 6.19 -13.54
N PRO A 97 9.51 6.30 -14.20
CA PRO A 97 10.31 5.16 -14.61
C PRO A 97 10.79 4.34 -13.41
N TYR A 98 10.87 3.01 -13.55
CA TYR A 98 11.37 2.15 -12.46
C TYR A 98 12.82 2.45 -12.08
N ASP A 99 13.60 2.94 -13.03
CA ASP A 99 15.00 3.34 -12.80
C ASP A 99 15.13 4.61 -11.97
N ALA A 100 14.06 5.40 -11.84
CA ALA A 100 14.04 6.59 -11.00
C ALA A 100 13.74 6.27 -9.53
N ILE A 101 13.23 5.07 -9.22
CA ILE A 101 12.85 4.66 -7.87
C ILE A 101 14.11 4.43 -7.03
N THR A 102 14.19 5.08 -5.88
CA THR A 102 15.27 4.91 -4.91
C THR A 102 14.84 4.06 -3.72
N THR A 103 13.59 4.16 -3.29
CA THR A 103 13.07 3.40 -2.15
C THR A 103 11.63 2.97 -2.40
N PHE A 104 11.31 1.72 -2.05
CA PHE A 104 9.96 1.18 -1.99
C PHE A 104 9.73 0.61 -0.59
N PHE A 105 8.63 0.96 0.07
CA PHE A 105 8.34 0.47 1.42
C PHE A 105 6.84 0.24 1.63
N ASP A 106 6.50 -0.91 2.20
CA ASP A 106 5.16 -1.33 2.61
C ASP A 106 5.14 -1.54 4.14
N PRO A 107 4.51 -0.63 4.91
CA PRO A 107 4.47 -0.73 6.37
C PRO A 107 3.66 -1.91 6.89
N SER A 108 2.69 -2.41 6.13
CA SER A 108 1.75 -3.44 6.59
C SER A 108 2.42 -4.78 6.84
N VAL A 109 3.48 -5.06 6.09
CA VAL A 109 4.34 -6.24 6.26
C VAL A 109 5.79 -5.88 6.57
N GLN A 110 6.09 -4.61 6.85
CA GLN A 110 7.43 -4.08 7.09
C GLN A 110 8.43 -4.44 5.98
N PHE A 111 7.96 -4.48 4.74
CA PHE A 111 8.76 -4.84 3.59
C PHE A 111 9.37 -3.58 2.96
N GLY A 112 10.68 -3.57 2.75
CA GLY A 112 11.39 -2.42 2.20
C GLY A 112 12.47 -2.82 1.21
N LEU A 113 12.54 -2.10 0.10
CA LEU A 113 13.59 -2.20 -0.91
C LEU A 113 14.24 -0.84 -1.08
N LYS A 114 15.57 -0.84 -1.14
CA LYS A 114 16.37 0.34 -1.48
C LYS A 114 17.18 0.02 -2.73
N PHE A 115 17.14 0.93 -3.69
CA PHE A 115 17.83 0.80 -4.97
C PHE A 115 18.95 1.83 -5.05
N GLU A 116 20.08 1.43 -5.62
CA GLU A 116 21.14 2.37 -5.97
C GLU A 116 20.88 2.87 -7.39
N THR A 117 20.81 4.18 -7.58
CA THR A 117 20.67 4.75 -8.93
C THR A 117 22.04 4.81 -9.59
N GLN A 118 22.11 4.54 -10.90
CA GLN A 118 23.38 4.40 -11.62
C GLN A 118 24.27 5.67 -11.57
N ASP A 119 23.70 6.84 -11.28
CA ASP A 119 24.48 8.06 -11.05
C ASP A 119 25.34 7.99 -9.76
N ALA A 120 24.89 7.26 -8.72
CA ALA A 120 25.63 7.10 -7.48
C ALA A 120 26.80 6.10 -7.59
N ALA A 121 26.82 5.27 -8.63
CA ALA A 121 27.89 4.30 -8.88
C ALA A 121 29.23 4.94 -9.33
N GLY A 122 29.23 6.26 -9.59
CA GLY A 122 30.45 7.03 -9.87
C GLY A 122 31.15 7.60 -8.63
N GLU A 123 30.48 7.63 -7.47
CA GLU A 123 30.97 8.36 -6.28
C GLU A 123 31.07 7.48 -5.00
N ALA A 124 30.54 6.26 -5.02
CA ALA A 124 30.54 5.36 -3.86
C ALA A 124 31.75 4.40 -3.81
N GLN A 125 32.96 4.94 -3.59
CA GLN A 125 34.08 4.18 -3.01
C GLN A 125 34.53 4.85 -1.70
N ALA A 126 33.71 4.77 -0.65
CA ALA A 126 34.12 4.75 0.76
C ALA A 126 32.90 4.94 1.67
N SER A 127 32.26 3.85 2.10
CA SER A 127 31.43 3.86 3.31
C SER A 127 31.46 2.47 3.92
N GLU A 128 32.13 2.37 5.07
CA GLU A 128 32.27 1.18 5.90
C GLU A 128 30.92 0.70 6.49
N PRO A 129 30.82 -0.59 6.88
CA PRO A 129 29.56 -1.23 7.25
C PRO A 129 29.10 -0.84 8.66
N ALA A 130 27.82 -0.50 8.78
CA ALA A 130 27.14 -0.29 10.06
C ALA A 130 26.97 -1.61 10.83
N ALA A 131 27.41 -1.61 12.08
CA ALA A 131 27.27 -2.71 13.03
C ALA A 131 25.83 -2.89 13.55
N PRO A 132 25.41 -4.10 13.98
CA PRO A 132 24.02 -4.42 14.31
C PRO A 132 23.63 -3.92 15.70
N ALA A 133 22.44 -3.31 15.80
CA ALA A 133 21.83 -2.90 17.07
C ALA A 133 21.26 -4.12 17.82
N LYS A 134 21.46 -4.10 19.14
CA LYS A 134 21.21 -5.18 20.10
C LYS A 134 19.72 -5.40 20.37
N ALA A 135 19.33 -6.66 20.53
CA ALA A 135 18.07 -7.10 21.14
C ALA A 135 17.97 -6.73 22.63
N PRO A 136 16.76 -6.63 23.21
CA PRO A 136 16.56 -6.88 24.63
C PRO A 136 15.80 -8.20 24.89
N ARG A 137 16.24 -8.79 26.01
CA ARG A 137 15.93 -10.09 26.62
C ARG A 137 14.66 -9.99 27.46
N GLY A 138 13.90 -11.08 27.53
CA GLY A 138 12.54 -11.13 28.09
C GLY A 138 12.38 -11.33 29.60
N ALA A 139 11.20 -11.91 29.93
CA ALA A 139 10.73 -12.51 31.19
C ALA A 139 9.81 -11.68 32.11
N ALA A 140 8.52 -12.02 32.01
CA ALA A 140 7.60 -12.43 33.10
C ALA A 140 7.00 -11.42 34.11
N SER A 141 5.68 -11.63 34.29
CA SER A 141 4.81 -11.41 35.47
C SER A 141 3.92 -10.15 35.51
N GLU A 142 2.62 -10.43 35.44
CA GLU A 142 1.40 -9.59 35.57
C GLU A 142 1.18 -9.05 37.02
N PRO A 143 -0.03 -8.60 37.43
CA PRO A 143 -0.75 -7.36 37.09
C PRO A 143 -1.13 -6.54 38.37
N SER A 144 -1.53 -5.27 38.28
CA SER A 144 -2.27 -4.59 39.36
C SER A 144 -3.04 -3.34 38.91
N VAL A 145 -4.06 -2.99 39.70
CA VAL A 145 -5.38 -2.46 39.35
C VAL A 145 -5.55 -0.95 39.69
N ALA A 146 -6.01 -0.17 38.69
CA ALA A 146 -7.00 0.97 38.73
C ALA A 146 -6.75 2.25 39.60
N PRO A 147 -7.65 3.28 39.56
CA PRO A 147 -8.15 4.11 38.43
C PRO A 147 -8.23 5.64 38.74
N ALA A 148 -8.41 6.50 37.72
CA ALA A 148 -9.09 7.84 37.73
C ALA A 148 -8.70 8.61 36.44
N ALA A 149 -9.48 9.42 35.74
CA ALA A 149 -10.90 9.75 35.62
C ALA A 149 -11.05 10.50 34.26
N PRO A 150 -12.22 10.50 33.59
CA PRO A 150 -12.37 11.03 32.22
C PRO A 150 -12.71 12.54 32.19
N LEU A 151 -12.11 13.29 31.26
CA LEU A 151 -12.46 14.68 30.95
C LEU A 151 -13.49 14.73 29.82
N ALA A 152 -14.65 15.32 30.15
CA ALA A 152 -15.85 15.42 29.35
C ALA A 152 -15.83 16.57 28.31
N LEU A 153 -16.56 16.37 27.21
CA LEU A 153 -17.00 17.40 26.27
C LEU A 153 -18.46 17.82 26.58
N PRO A 154 -18.84 19.10 26.48
CA PRO A 154 -20.20 19.56 26.81
C PRO A 154 -21.19 19.47 25.62
N PRO A 155 -22.48 19.16 25.85
CA PRO A 155 -23.55 19.37 24.89
C PRO A 155 -24.36 20.66 25.19
N LYS A 156 -25.01 21.23 24.18
CA LYS A 156 -26.05 22.27 24.36
C LYS A 156 -27.28 21.99 23.47
N PRO A 157 -28.52 22.29 23.92
CA PRO A 157 -29.75 21.61 23.50
C PRO A 157 -30.73 22.51 22.73
N ALA A 158 -31.79 21.90 22.13
CA ALA A 158 -33.20 22.33 22.29
C ALA A 158 -34.15 21.55 21.35
N GLN A 159 -35.25 21.05 21.92
CA GLN A 159 -36.45 20.56 21.23
C GLN A 159 -37.59 21.58 21.38
N LYS A 160 -38.48 21.73 20.38
CA LYS A 160 -39.95 21.58 20.56
C LYS A 160 -40.79 21.63 19.26
N ALA A 161 -41.64 20.61 19.14
CA ALA A 161 -43.08 20.59 18.75
C ALA A 161 -43.60 20.96 17.32
N LEU A 162 -43.97 19.90 16.58
CA LEU A 162 -45.28 19.54 15.93
C LEU A 162 -46.48 20.53 15.98
N PRO A 163 -47.43 20.53 14.97
CA PRO A 163 -48.35 19.38 14.77
C PRO A 163 -49.00 19.09 13.37
N ALA A 164 -49.48 17.83 13.26
CA ALA A 164 -50.75 17.29 12.71
C ALA A 164 -51.23 17.42 11.23
N SER A 165 -51.42 16.25 10.58
CA SER A 165 -52.67 15.72 9.97
C SER A 165 -52.38 14.29 9.44
N ALA A 166 -52.94 13.18 9.97
CA ALA A 166 -54.27 12.57 9.73
C ALA A 166 -54.48 12.17 8.24
N LYS A 167 -54.83 10.94 7.80
CA LYS A 167 -55.51 9.78 8.42
C LYS A 167 -55.74 8.64 7.37
N LYS A 168 -55.57 7.35 7.77
CA LYS A 168 -56.29 6.09 7.38
C LYS A 168 -56.31 5.59 5.90
N GLU A 169 -56.49 4.31 5.52
CA GLU A 169 -56.75 2.99 6.17
C GLU A 169 -56.75 1.88 5.07
N ALA A 170 -56.51 0.62 5.49
CA ALA A 170 -56.95 -0.69 4.93
C ALA A 170 -56.48 -1.16 3.53
N ALA A 171 -55.71 -2.26 3.44
CA ALA A 171 -56.14 -3.69 3.35
C ALA A 171 -56.62 -4.04 1.91
N GLU A 172 -56.31 -5.18 1.27
CA GLU A 172 -56.03 -6.54 1.72
C GLU A 172 -55.48 -7.37 0.51
N ALA A 173 -54.73 -8.44 0.82
CA ALA A 173 -54.52 -9.72 0.11
C ALA A 173 -54.35 -9.81 -1.43
N ASP A 174 -53.25 -10.42 -1.89
CA ASP A 174 -53.31 -11.81 -2.40
C ASP A 174 -51.92 -12.49 -2.37
N VAL A 175 -51.97 -13.81 -2.19
CA VAL A 175 -50.88 -14.75 -1.89
C VAL A 175 -50.26 -15.27 -3.20
N VAL A 176 -49.01 -15.77 -3.19
CA VAL A 176 -48.60 -17.07 -3.78
C VAL A 176 -47.06 -17.20 -3.89
N ALA A 177 -46.56 -18.19 -3.13
CA ALA A 177 -45.43 -19.10 -3.34
C ALA A 177 -43.95 -18.62 -3.27
N ARG A 178 -43.29 -19.02 -2.17
CA ARG A 178 -41.90 -19.57 -2.13
C ARG A 178 -41.96 -21.08 -2.46
N PRO A 179 -40.87 -21.73 -2.91
CA PRO A 179 -39.79 -22.20 -2.03
C PRO A 179 -38.39 -21.82 -2.58
N GLU A 180 -37.44 -21.33 -1.76
CA GLU A 180 -36.44 -22.10 -0.99
C GLU A 180 -35.66 -23.15 -1.79
N THR A 181 -34.36 -22.87 -2.00
CA THR A 181 -33.27 -23.85 -2.13
C THR A 181 -32.00 -23.17 -1.63
N GLU A 182 -31.61 -23.49 -0.40
CA GLU A 182 -30.21 -23.56 0.02
C GLU A 182 -29.74 -24.98 -0.29
N GLU A 183 -28.57 -25.14 -0.91
CA GLU A 183 -27.66 -26.23 -0.59
C GLU A 183 -26.22 -25.81 -0.90
N ASP A 184 -25.44 -25.97 0.15
CA ASP A 184 -24.01 -25.83 0.33
C ASP A 184 -23.24 -26.74 -0.65
N GLY A 185 -22.34 -26.14 -1.42
CA GLY A 185 -21.47 -26.83 -2.37
C GLY A 185 -20.01 -26.62 -1.99
N GLY A 186 -19.60 -27.24 -0.89
CA GLY A 186 -18.24 -27.20 -0.36
C GLY A 186 -17.18 -27.57 -1.41
N ALA A 187 -16.26 -26.64 -1.67
CA ALA A 187 -15.06 -26.91 -2.45
C ALA A 187 -14.11 -27.81 -1.65
N GLN A 188 -14.00 -29.07 -2.06
CA GLN A 188 -13.08 -30.04 -1.48
C GLN A 188 -11.65 -29.80 -2.02
N VAL A 189 -10.83 -29.06 -1.26
CA VAL A 189 -9.39 -28.93 -1.55
C VAL A 189 -8.67 -30.14 -0.97
N VAL A 190 -8.19 -31.01 -1.86
CA VAL A 190 -7.39 -32.18 -1.50
C VAL A 190 -6.05 -31.71 -0.96
N SER A 191 -5.78 -31.95 0.33
CA SER A 191 -4.51 -31.62 0.97
C SER A 191 -3.34 -32.25 0.22
N LEU A 192 -2.38 -31.40 -0.14
CA LEU A 192 -1.10 -31.72 -0.78
C LEU A 192 -0.12 -32.44 0.17
N ASP A 193 -0.63 -33.38 0.98
CA ASP A 193 0.15 -34.25 1.88
C ASP A 193 -0.05 -35.74 1.55
N ALA A 194 -0.94 -36.07 0.61
CA ALA A 194 -1.15 -37.44 0.12
C ALA A 194 -0.11 -37.89 -0.94
N PHE A 195 0.83 -37.02 -1.35
CA PHE A 195 1.78 -37.33 -2.44
C PHE A 195 3.22 -37.59 -1.98
N ARG A 196 3.52 -37.54 -0.66
CA ARG A 196 4.89 -37.64 -0.13
C ARG A 196 5.26 -38.97 0.51
N LYS A 197 4.58 -40.07 0.16
CA LYS A 197 4.94 -41.43 0.57
C LYS A 197 5.05 -42.40 -0.60
N LYS A 198 5.89 -42.05 -1.59
CA LYS A 198 6.43 -43.06 -2.49
C LYS A 198 7.81 -42.67 -3.02
N THR A 199 8.80 -42.74 -2.14
CA THR A 199 10.15 -43.22 -2.44
C THR A 199 10.71 -43.79 -1.14
#